data_AF-A0A954WN89-F1
#
_entry.id   AF-A0A954WN89-F1
#
_cell.length_a   1.000
_cell.length_b   1.000
_cell.length_c   1.000
_cell.angle_alpha   90.00
_cell.angle_beta   90.00
_cell.angle_gamma   90.00
#
_symmetry.space_group_name_H-M   'P 1'
#
loop_
_entity.id
_entity.type
_entity.pdbx_description
1 polymer ?
#
loop_
_entity_poly.entity_id
_entity_poly.type
_entity_poly.pdbx_seq_one_letter_code
_entity_poly.pdbx_strand_id
1 'polypeptide(L)'
;MTSSADSGRGTLRAALAAFPNSSDTEIVLKSNVYVTSALTYPDANKKLKIRAESTAVIVNTGSGDLALGIYDRNGAELSDFAVLYGGISIELPSATAGTTDISVDGVHVYDSDRTGILIDVDENAGGNINVDFTDVVAEGNGSYTGYDMSGLPNGILVFDDHTGGTLDVNMNGCELNDNRRAGCKLWRKNGDLTVYVFDLVANGNGSLPPLPGEQLEGSDGLQCEQSGNGDSQVLVSIAQVHNNTEDGLEFEELGNGNQSVVLLYVDCEGCLDEGIGVVEEDAGNLQCQFYGCHVADHAGDEKDSGTVLVELNDCHLLDRNSDNVTAGDEGCMVRPGGTGNVTVNVDGCTLSDCGGRGFRMRNDTNGLDTTAVCNIKFDGCVIQNNIIDGIRADIATNQAASSIDIRAVDTNGDGMISQQETTASVNNYLNNGGQNLDDKGNWTLLNLATDPQINN
;
A
#
# COMPACT_ATOMS: atom_id res chain seq x y z
N MET A 1 11.78 -38.98 -12.74
CA MET A 1 10.98 -39.96 -11.96
C MET A 1 11.82 -40.45 -10.79
N THR A 2 11.59 -39.92 -9.59
CA THR A 2 12.07 -40.54 -8.35
C THR A 2 10.88 -41.19 -7.66
N SER A 3 11.03 -42.46 -7.28
CA SER A 3 10.04 -43.17 -6.47
C SER A 3 10.25 -42.85 -4.99
N SER A 4 9.20 -42.95 -4.18
CA SER A 4 9.14 -42.68 -2.73
C SER A 4 10.11 -43.49 -1.84
N ALA A 5 11.02 -44.28 -2.41
CA ALA A 5 12.05 -45.04 -1.72
C ALA A 5 13.44 -44.36 -1.71
N ASP A 6 13.60 -43.20 -2.34
CA ASP A 6 14.93 -42.62 -2.59
C ASP A 6 15.31 -41.52 -1.58
N SER A 7 15.60 -41.94 -0.35
CA SER A 7 16.11 -41.08 0.74
C SER A 7 17.62 -40.77 0.62
N GLY A 8 18.21 -40.93 -0.56
CA GLY A 8 19.63 -40.74 -0.79
C GLY A 8 19.96 -39.30 -1.15
N ARG A 9 20.93 -38.71 -0.44
CA ARG A 9 21.59 -37.39 -0.65
C ARG A 9 22.16 -37.12 -2.08
N GLY A 10 21.74 -37.85 -3.11
CA GLY A 10 22.37 -37.84 -4.43
C GLY A 10 21.44 -37.91 -5.63
N THR A 11 20.12 -38.06 -5.50
CA THR A 11 19.25 -38.34 -6.66
C THR A 11 19.01 -37.11 -7.54
N LEU A 12 18.74 -35.95 -6.96
CA LEU A 12 18.60 -34.69 -7.72
C LEU A 12 19.93 -34.27 -8.34
N ARG A 13 21.02 -34.31 -7.55
CA ARG A 13 22.36 -33.93 -8.02
C ARG A 13 22.88 -34.90 -9.09
N ALA A 14 22.59 -36.21 -8.98
CA ALA A 14 22.91 -37.19 -10.00
C ALA A 14 22.02 -37.06 -11.24
N ALA A 15 20.74 -36.69 -11.08
CA ALA A 15 19.88 -36.35 -12.21
C ALA A 15 20.44 -35.14 -12.97
N LEU A 16 20.75 -34.05 -12.28
CA LEU A 16 21.39 -32.87 -12.87
C LEU A 16 22.73 -33.20 -13.55
N ALA A 17 23.56 -34.04 -12.94
CA ALA A 17 24.83 -34.49 -13.51
C ALA A 17 24.68 -35.48 -14.67
N ALA A 18 23.56 -36.18 -14.79
CA ALA A 18 23.29 -37.15 -15.87
C ALA A 18 22.79 -36.51 -17.16
N PHE A 19 22.35 -35.23 -17.12
CA PHE A 19 21.87 -34.48 -18.27
C PHE A 19 22.72 -33.24 -18.60
N PRO A 20 24.06 -33.35 -18.74
CA PRO A 20 24.91 -32.17 -18.97
C PRO A 20 24.68 -31.49 -20.34
N ASN A 21 24.02 -32.19 -21.29
CA ASN A 21 23.96 -31.82 -22.70
C ASN A 21 22.54 -31.78 -23.31
N SER A 22 21.46 -31.95 -22.53
CA SER A 22 20.10 -31.72 -23.05
C SER A 22 19.74 -30.24 -22.90
N SER A 23 19.21 -29.64 -23.97
CA SER A 23 18.80 -28.23 -23.99
C SER A 23 17.70 -27.91 -22.99
N ASP A 24 16.94 -28.93 -22.54
CA ASP A 24 15.81 -28.79 -21.63
C ASP A 24 15.78 -29.98 -20.67
N THR A 25 16.11 -29.77 -19.40
CA THR A 25 15.97 -30.79 -18.35
C THR A 25 14.76 -30.43 -17.49
N GLU A 26 13.68 -31.20 -17.60
CA GLU A 26 12.52 -31.10 -16.71
C GLU A 26 12.69 -32.03 -15.50
N ILE A 27 12.71 -31.45 -14.31
CA ILE A 27 12.76 -32.19 -13.05
C ILE A 27 11.37 -32.16 -12.43
N VAL A 28 10.66 -33.31 -12.53
CA VAL A 28 9.38 -33.52 -11.86
C VAL A 28 9.62 -34.13 -10.48
N LEU A 29 9.24 -33.38 -9.44
CA LEU A 29 9.36 -33.74 -8.04
C LEU A 29 8.03 -34.33 -7.54
N LYS A 30 8.07 -35.60 -7.11
CA LYS A 30 6.90 -36.34 -6.61
C LYS A 30 6.81 -36.39 -5.07
N SER A 31 7.73 -35.70 -4.40
CA SER A 31 7.89 -35.70 -2.94
C SER A 31 8.73 -34.49 -2.53
N ASN A 32 8.71 -34.11 -1.25
CA ASN A 32 9.50 -33.00 -0.71
C ASN A 32 10.97 -33.15 -1.11
N VAL A 33 11.54 -32.08 -1.68
CA VAL A 33 12.97 -31.97 -1.95
C VAL A 33 13.53 -30.86 -1.10
N TYR A 34 14.34 -31.25 -0.11
CA TYR A 34 15.13 -30.31 0.67
C TYR A 34 16.46 -30.09 -0.05
N VAL A 35 16.63 -28.95 -0.70
CA VAL A 35 17.91 -28.54 -1.29
C VAL A 35 18.76 -27.94 -0.18
N THR A 36 19.47 -28.77 0.59
CA THR A 36 20.26 -28.34 1.76
C THR A 36 21.65 -27.79 1.39
N SER A 37 21.89 -27.44 0.13
CA SER A 37 23.17 -26.91 -0.36
C SER A 37 22.97 -26.21 -1.70
N ALA A 38 23.69 -25.11 -1.95
CA ALA A 38 23.66 -24.37 -3.20
C ALA A 38 23.62 -25.29 -4.43
N LEU A 39 22.56 -25.15 -5.23
CA LEU A 39 22.37 -25.89 -6.46
C LEU A 39 23.12 -25.14 -7.58
N THR A 40 24.42 -25.42 -7.73
CA THR A 40 25.21 -24.76 -8.78
C THR A 40 24.84 -25.34 -10.14
N TYR A 41 24.08 -24.59 -10.93
CA TYR A 41 23.83 -24.93 -12.33
C TYR A 41 25.03 -24.45 -13.17
N PRO A 42 25.79 -25.34 -13.82
CA PRO A 42 27.10 -25.01 -14.37
C PRO A 42 27.08 -24.18 -15.66
N ASP A 43 25.93 -23.64 -16.07
CA ASP A 43 25.77 -22.95 -17.34
C ASP A 43 24.75 -21.82 -17.21
N ALA A 44 25.23 -20.57 -17.16
CA ALA A 44 24.42 -19.36 -16.96
C ALA A 44 23.42 -19.11 -18.11
N ASN A 45 23.53 -19.83 -19.23
CA ASN A 45 22.63 -19.70 -20.38
C ASN A 45 21.55 -20.77 -20.45
N LYS A 46 21.38 -21.60 -19.40
CA LYS A 46 20.43 -22.71 -19.40
C LYS A 46 19.41 -22.58 -18.27
N LYS A 47 18.15 -22.85 -18.60
CA LYS A 47 16.99 -22.74 -17.72
C LYS A 47 16.72 -24.08 -17.02
N LEU A 48 16.50 -24.06 -15.70
CA LEU A 48 16.15 -25.23 -14.90
C LEU A 48 14.64 -25.28 -14.69
N LYS A 49 13.97 -26.31 -15.21
CA LYS A 49 12.51 -26.48 -15.03
C LYS A 49 12.24 -27.40 -13.83
N ILE A 50 11.58 -26.88 -12.79
CA ILE A 50 11.17 -27.65 -11.61
C ILE A 50 9.63 -27.69 -11.57
N ARG A 51 9.05 -28.89 -11.60
CA ARG A 51 7.62 -29.12 -11.40
C ARG A 51 7.41 -29.86 -10.09
N ALA A 52 6.70 -29.25 -9.14
CA ALA A 52 6.30 -29.88 -7.89
C ALA A 52 4.82 -30.23 -7.93
N GLU A 53 4.47 -31.49 -7.63
CA GLU A 53 3.07 -31.95 -7.67
C GLU A 53 2.33 -31.74 -6.32
N SER A 54 3.02 -31.37 -5.23
CA SER A 54 2.41 -31.19 -3.88
C SER A 54 3.29 -30.50 -2.83
N THR A 55 4.25 -29.64 -3.22
CA THR A 55 5.34 -29.23 -2.31
C THR A 55 5.91 -27.84 -2.56
N ALA A 56 6.29 -27.14 -1.49
CA ALA A 56 7.12 -25.93 -1.53
C ALA A 56 8.46 -26.17 -2.27
N VAL A 57 8.83 -25.24 -3.15
CA VAL A 57 10.15 -25.20 -3.80
C VAL A 57 11.00 -24.18 -3.02
N ILE A 58 11.99 -24.67 -2.26
CA ILE A 58 12.94 -23.81 -1.55
C ILE A 58 14.18 -23.64 -2.43
N VAL A 59 14.43 -22.42 -2.89
CA VAL A 59 15.60 -22.08 -3.69
C VAL A 59 16.55 -21.25 -2.83
N ASN A 60 17.63 -21.88 -2.34
CA ASN A 60 18.70 -21.17 -1.63
C ASN A 60 19.77 -20.76 -2.65
N THR A 61 19.92 -19.45 -2.87
CA THR A 61 20.88 -18.89 -3.82
C THR A 61 22.12 -18.40 -3.08
N GLY A 62 23.30 -18.69 -3.63
CA GLY A 62 24.51 -17.95 -3.24
C GLY A 62 24.53 -16.57 -3.91
N SER A 63 25.64 -15.84 -3.77
CA SER A 63 25.86 -14.58 -4.51
C SER A 63 25.89 -14.81 -6.04
N GLY A 64 24.83 -14.44 -6.74
CA GLY A 64 24.72 -14.44 -8.21
C GLY A 64 23.27 -14.33 -8.69
N ASP A 65 23.05 -13.79 -9.89
CA ASP A 65 21.75 -13.55 -10.51
C ASP A 65 20.90 -14.84 -10.55
N LEU A 66 19.67 -14.79 -10.01
CA LEU A 66 18.73 -15.89 -10.04
C LEU A 66 17.59 -15.58 -11.03
N ALA A 67 17.72 -16.10 -12.25
CA ALA A 67 16.58 -16.17 -13.17
C ALA A 67 15.81 -17.49 -12.94
N LEU A 68 14.74 -17.46 -12.14
CA LEU A 68 13.77 -18.55 -12.04
C LEU A 68 12.77 -18.47 -13.19
N GLY A 69 13.19 -18.83 -14.41
CA GLY A 69 12.26 -18.93 -15.53
C GLY A 69 11.55 -20.29 -15.57
N ILE A 70 10.21 -20.30 -15.52
CA ILE A 70 9.39 -21.52 -15.57
C ILE A 70 8.73 -21.64 -16.96
N TYR A 71 8.96 -22.75 -17.66
CA TYR A 71 8.60 -22.93 -19.08
C TYR A 71 7.85 -24.24 -19.33
N ASP A 72 7.04 -24.27 -20.38
CA ASP A 72 6.15 -25.40 -20.69
C ASP A 72 6.93 -26.55 -21.34
N ARG A 73 6.21 -27.64 -21.65
CA ARG A 73 6.74 -28.81 -22.36
C ARG A 73 7.40 -28.46 -23.71
N ASN A 74 6.99 -27.35 -24.34
CA ASN A 74 7.45 -26.91 -25.66
C ASN A 74 8.50 -25.78 -25.60
N GLY A 75 8.86 -25.29 -24.42
CA GLY A 75 9.80 -24.18 -24.26
C GLY A 75 9.17 -22.80 -24.45
N ALA A 76 7.83 -22.71 -24.45
CA ALA A 76 7.13 -21.45 -24.26
C ALA A 76 7.14 -21.08 -22.78
N GLU A 77 7.19 -19.79 -22.43
CA GLU A 77 6.94 -19.31 -21.06
C GLU A 77 5.61 -19.92 -20.59
N LEU A 78 5.59 -20.55 -19.41
CA LEU A 78 4.33 -20.99 -18.83
C LEU A 78 3.72 -19.77 -18.15
N SER A 79 2.70 -19.20 -18.78
CA SER A 79 1.84 -18.19 -18.17
C SER A 79 0.95 -18.75 -17.03
N ASP A 80 1.23 -19.94 -16.50
CA ASP A 80 0.36 -20.65 -15.55
C ASP A 80 1.16 -21.75 -14.82
N PHE A 81 1.96 -21.39 -13.81
CA PHE A 81 2.54 -22.36 -12.87
C PHE A 81 1.78 -22.29 -11.54
N ALA A 82 0.96 -23.31 -11.23
CA ALA A 82 0.23 -23.39 -9.97
C ALA A 82 1.01 -24.16 -8.89
N VAL A 83 1.39 -23.50 -7.79
CA VAL A 83 1.85 -24.18 -6.56
C VAL A 83 0.63 -24.46 -5.68
N LEU A 84 0.26 -25.74 -5.55
CA LEU A 84 -0.71 -26.20 -4.54
C LEU A 84 0.05 -26.66 -3.31
N TYR A 85 -0.25 -26.04 -2.15
CA TYR A 85 0.30 -26.30 -0.82
C TYR A 85 1.78 -25.89 -0.61
N GLY A 86 1.99 -24.88 0.24
CA GLY A 86 3.29 -24.56 0.85
C GLY A 86 4.03 -23.32 0.34
N GLY A 87 3.45 -22.56 -0.59
CA GLY A 87 4.01 -21.31 -1.11
C GLY A 87 5.37 -21.45 -1.81
N ILE A 88 5.90 -20.32 -2.24
CA ILE A 88 7.27 -20.15 -2.74
C ILE A 88 8.05 -19.39 -1.68
N SER A 89 9.25 -19.85 -1.33
CA SER A 89 10.15 -19.12 -0.43
C SER A 89 11.52 -18.94 -1.09
N ILE A 90 11.97 -17.70 -1.16
CA ILE A 90 13.28 -17.28 -1.65
C ILE A 90 14.01 -16.66 -0.46
N GLU A 91 15.07 -17.32 0.00
CA GLU A 91 15.90 -16.83 1.10
C GLU A 91 17.22 -16.31 0.54
N LEU A 92 17.47 -15.01 0.71
CA LEU A 92 18.74 -14.39 0.32
C LEU A 92 19.75 -14.44 1.48
N PRO A 93 21.00 -14.88 1.23
CA PRO A 93 21.99 -15.04 2.29
C PRO A 93 22.57 -13.70 2.75
N SER A 94 22.97 -13.67 4.02
CA SER A 94 23.60 -12.59 4.80
C SER A 94 24.81 -11.85 4.18
N ALA A 95 25.25 -12.17 2.96
CA ALA A 95 26.51 -11.69 2.36
C ALA A 95 26.43 -11.38 0.86
N THR A 96 25.25 -11.06 0.33
CA THR A 96 25.12 -10.50 -1.02
C THR A 96 25.68 -9.06 -1.04
N ALA A 97 26.93 -8.94 -1.51
CA ALA A 97 27.49 -7.68 -1.96
C ALA A 97 27.17 -7.50 -3.46
N GLY A 98 26.71 -6.31 -3.85
CA GLY A 98 26.34 -6.01 -5.24
C GLY A 98 24.83 -5.90 -5.43
N THR A 99 24.34 -6.11 -6.64
CA THR A 99 22.91 -6.13 -6.95
C THR A 99 22.43 -7.57 -7.06
N THR A 100 21.27 -7.88 -6.47
CA THR A 100 20.58 -9.17 -6.61
C THR A 100 19.28 -8.93 -7.35
N ASP A 101 19.13 -9.52 -8.52
CA ASP A 101 17.90 -9.47 -9.30
C ASP A 101 17.08 -10.75 -9.06
N ILE A 102 15.84 -10.60 -8.64
CA ILE A 102 14.83 -11.65 -8.50
C ILE A 102 13.70 -11.35 -9.48
N SER A 103 13.37 -12.30 -10.34
CA SER A 103 12.23 -12.18 -11.27
C SER A 103 11.28 -13.36 -11.08
N VAL A 104 10.00 -13.04 -10.92
CA VAL A 104 8.87 -13.95 -10.74
C VAL A 104 7.84 -13.60 -11.82
N ASP A 105 7.75 -14.44 -12.84
CA ASP A 105 6.95 -14.18 -14.05
C ASP A 105 5.98 -15.33 -14.33
N GLY A 106 4.68 -15.03 -14.49
CA GLY A 106 3.63 -16.00 -14.80
C GLY A 106 3.38 -17.04 -13.69
N VAL A 107 3.65 -16.67 -12.44
CA VAL A 107 3.57 -17.57 -11.29
C VAL A 107 2.23 -17.44 -10.60
N HIS A 108 1.51 -18.56 -10.46
CA HIS A 108 0.23 -18.60 -9.80
C HIS A 108 0.33 -19.43 -8.50
N VAL A 109 -0.12 -18.90 -7.37
CA VAL A 109 -0.13 -19.59 -6.09
C VAL A 109 -1.54 -19.57 -5.54
N TYR A 110 -2.13 -20.76 -5.42
CA TYR A 110 -3.50 -20.94 -4.97
C TYR A 110 -3.53 -21.71 -3.66
N ASP A 111 -4.37 -21.27 -2.73
CA ASP A 111 -4.70 -21.98 -1.51
C ASP A 111 -3.46 -22.44 -0.72
N SER A 112 -2.39 -21.64 -0.72
CA SER A 112 -1.24 -21.95 0.12
C SER A 112 -1.67 -21.99 1.57
N ASP A 113 -1.23 -22.99 2.31
CA ASP A 113 -1.38 -23.03 3.76
C ASP A 113 -0.65 -21.87 4.46
N ARG A 114 0.27 -21.20 3.76
CA ARG A 114 1.12 -20.10 4.25
C ARG A 114 1.01 -18.90 3.32
N THR A 115 1.99 -18.00 3.36
CA THR A 115 2.23 -16.99 2.34
C THR A 115 2.28 -17.63 0.94
N GLY A 116 1.75 -16.94 -0.07
CA GLY A 116 1.84 -17.38 -1.46
C GLY A 116 3.29 -17.35 -1.94
N ILE A 117 3.91 -16.17 -1.91
CA ILE A 117 5.33 -15.95 -2.24
C ILE A 117 6.00 -15.19 -1.11
N LEU A 118 7.08 -15.75 -0.57
CA LEU A 118 7.93 -15.15 0.45
C LEU A 118 9.32 -14.89 -0.15
N ILE A 119 9.78 -13.65 -0.05
CA ILE A 119 11.18 -13.28 -0.26
C ILE A 119 11.68 -12.78 1.08
N ASP A 120 12.52 -13.59 1.72
CA ASP A 120 13.13 -13.30 3.02
C ASP A 120 14.60 -12.93 2.80
N VAL A 121 14.96 -11.76 3.30
CA VAL A 121 16.25 -11.17 3.06
C VAL A 121 16.96 -10.95 4.41
N ASP A 122 18.03 -11.72 4.62
CA ASP A 122 18.79 -11.78 5.88
C ASP A 122 19.43 -10.43 6.24
N GLU A 123 19.23 -9.98 7.49
CA GLU A 123 19.68 -8.72 8.13
C GLU A 123 21.09 -8.18 7.75
N ASN A 124 22.00 -9.02 7.27
CA ASN A 124 23.39 -8.62 6.97
C ASN A 124 23.72 -8.42 5.49
N ALA A 125 22.84 -8.65 4.52
CA ALA A 125 23.18 -8.23 3.17
C ALA A 125 23.11 -6.69 3.02
N GLY A 126 24.01 -6.17 2.20
CA GLY A 126 24.23 -4.73 2.03
C GLY A 126 24.22 -4.32 0.57
N GLY A 127 23.69 -5.19 -0.28
CA GLY A 127 23.52 -4.98 -1.70
C GLY A 127 22.18 -4.33 -2.04
N ASN A 128 22.00 -4.01 -3.32
CA ASN A 128 20.70 -3.62 -3.85
C ASN A 128 19.93 -4.89 -4.22
N ILE A 129 18.62 -4.88 -4.03
CA ILE A 129 17.74 -5.98 -4.40
C ILE A 129 16.69 -5.44 -5.34
N ASN A 130 16.61 -6.02 -6.52
CA ASN A 130 15.56 -5.73 -7.48
C ASN A 130 14.64 -6.94 -7.52
N VAL A 131 13.34 -6.71 -7.33
CA VAL A 131 12.32 -7.76 -7.39
C VAL A 131 11.29 -7.38 -8.43
N ASP A 132 11.21 -8.17 -9.50
CA ASP A 132 10.20 -8.01 -10.55
C ASP A 132 9.14 -9.12 -10.42
N PHE A 133 7.89 -8.74 -10.18
CA PHE A 133 6.70 -9.58 -10.29
C PHE A 133 5.95 -9.21 -11.57
N THR A 134 5.76 -10.18 -12.47
CA THR A 134 5.01 -10.00 -13.72
C THR A 134 3.96 -11.10 -13.86
N ASP A 135 2.71 -10.73 -14.11
CA ASP A 135 1.61 -11.68 -14.31
C ASP A 135 1.51 -12.71 -13.17
N VAL A 136 1.66 -12.25 -11.92
CA VAL A 136 1.61 -13.11 -10.73
C VAL A 136 0.21 -13.15 -10.16
N VAL A 137 -0.28 -14.36 -9.91
CA VAL A 137 -1.56 -14.60 -9.21
C VAL A 137 -1.28 -15.19 -7.84
N ALA A 138 -1.79 -14.59 -6.78
CA ALA A 138 -1.74 -15.15 -5.43
C ALA A 138 -3.14 -15.10 -4.82
N GLU A 139 -3.80 -16.26 -4.76
CA GLU A 139 -5.20 -16.36 -4.36
C GLU A 139 -5.44 -17.37 -3.22
N GLY A 140 -6.26 -17.01 -2.23
CA GLY A 140 -6.69 -17.93 -1.18
C GLY A 140 -5.58 -18.36 -0.22
N ASN A 141 -4.45 -17.65 -0.18
CA ASN A 141 -3.30 -18.06 0.63
C ASN A 141 -3.54 -17.79 2.12
N GLY A 142 -2.98 -18.64 2.98
CA GLY A 142 -3.09 -18.53 4.44
C GLY A 142 -4.10 -19.44 5.13
N SER A 143 -4.66 -20.44 4.45
CA SER A 143 -5.78 -21.22 5.01
C SER A 143 -5.44 -22.00 6.30
N TYR A 144 -4.15 -22.21 6.61
CA TYR A 144 -3.74 -23.10 7.68
C TYR A 144 -3.93 -22.49 9.08
N THR A 145 -4.67 -23.21 9.90
CA THR A 145 -4.99 -22.85 11.30
C THR A 145 -3.95 -23.33 12.31
N GLY A 146 -2.81 -23.84 11.87
CA GLY A 146 -1.76 -24.32 12.77
C GLY A 146 -0.88 -23.18 13.28
N TYR A 147 -0.64 -23.19 14.59
CA TYR A 147 -0.02 -22.17 15.45
C TYR A 147 1.35 -21.57 15.06
N ASP A 148 1.94 -21.88 13.91
CA ASP A 148 3.24 -21.33 13.52
C ASP A 148 3.03 -19.99 12.78
N MET A 149 2.66 -18.96 13.55
CA MET A 149 2.26 -17.63 13.07
C MET A 149 3.43 -16.69 12.78
N SER A 150 4.68 -17.19 12.70
CA SER A 150 5.81 -16.31 12.40
C SER A 150 5.83 -15.85 10.94
N GLY A 151 5.12 -16.54 10.05
CA GLY A 151 4.87 -16.07 8.68
C GLY A 151 3.48 -15.46 8.60
N LEU A 152 3.40 -14.16 8.33
CA LEU A 152 2.15 -13.48 8.02
C LEU A 152 1.61 -14.06 6.70
N PRO A 153 0.42 -14.67 6.68
CA PRO A 153 -0.07 -15.36 5.48
C PRO A 153 -0.61 -14.38 4.41
N ASN A 154 0.31 -13.67 3.75
CA ASN A 154 0.03 -12.74 2.66
C ASN A 154 0.01 -13.46 1.30
N GLY A 155 -0.55 -12.84 0.26
CA GLY A 155 -0.34 -13.31 -1.11
C GLY A 155 1.13 -13.25 -1.50
N ILE A 156 1.72 -12.07 -1.39
CA ILE A 156 3.16 -11.81 -1.51
C ILE A 156 3.69 -11.17 -0.22
N LEU A 157 4.84 -11.62 0.25
CA LEU A 157 5.59 -10.98 1.33
C LEU A 157 7.04 -10.81 0.89
N VAL A 158 7.50 -9.58 0.84
CA VAL A 158 8.91 -9.26 0.71
C VAL A 158 9.36 -8.65 2.04
N PHE A 159 10.24 -9.36 2.74
CA PHE A 159 10.73 -8.97 4.04
C PHE A 159 12.22 -8.68 3.94
N ASP A 160 12.57 -7.40 4.03
CA ASP A 160 13.95 -6.94 3.99
C ASP A 160 14.39 -6.31 5.32
N ASP A 161 15.05 -7.13 6.12
CA ASP A 161 15.59 -6.77 7.44
C ASP A 161 16.99 -6.10 7.34
N HIS A 162 17.44 -5.75 6.13
CA HIS A 162 18.77 -5.23 5.88
C HIS A 162 19.11 -3.93 6.60
N THR A 163 20.42 -3.74 6.76
CA THR A 163 21.01 -2.54 7.36
C THR A 163 21.37 -1.44 6.34
N GLY A 164 21.13 -1.65 5.04
CA GLY A 164 21.37 -0.66 3.98
C GLY A 164 21.04 -1.16 2.57
N GLY A 165 21.44 -0.39 1.55
CA GLY A 165 21.14 -0.67 0.14
C GLY A 165 19.79 -0.10 -0.31
N THR A 166 19.27 -0.62 -1.42
CA THR A 166 17.91 -0.36 -1.93
C THR A 166 17.13 -1.66 -2.07
N LEU A 167 15.82 -1.61 -1.83
CA LEU A 167 14.87 -2.62 -2.30
C LEU A 167 13.98 -1.95 -3.33
N ASP A 168 14.14 -2.38 -4.57
CA ASP A 168 13.39 -1.89 -5.71
C ASP A 168 12.41 -3.00 -6.13
N VAL A 169 11.12 -2.80 -5.92
CA VAL A 169 10.06 -3.76 -6.26
C VAL A 169 9.24 -3.23 -7.42
N ASN A 170 9.04 -4.06 -8.43
CA ASN A 170 8.21 -3.77 -9.58
C ASN A 170 7.14 -4.85 -9.72
N MET A 171 5.88 -4.45 -9.84
CA MET A 171 4.74 -5.34 -9.96
C MET A 171 3.95 -4.93 -11.20
N ASN A 172 3.74 -5.86 -12.14
CA ASN A 172 3.02 -5.59 -13.37
C ASN A 172 2.02 -6.73 -13.66
N GLY A 173 0.73 -6.40 -13.79
CA GLY A 173 -0.30 -7.39 -14.13
C GLY A 173 -0.56 -8.41 -13.01
N CYS A 174 -0.44 -8.02 -11.74
CA CYS A 174 -0.57 -8.95 -10.62
C CYS A 174 -2.00 -9.02 -10.08
N GLU A 175 -2.45 -10.21 -9.67
CA GLU A 175 -3.74 -10.47 -9.05
C GLU A 175 -3.56 -11.09 -7.65
N LEU A 176 -3.97 -10.39 -6.60
CA LEU A 176 -3.73 -10.75 -5.20
C LEU A 176 -5.06 -10.81 -4.47
N ASN A 177 -5.72 -11.97 -4.49
CA ASN A 177 -7.12 -12.07 -4.09
C ASN A 177 -7.35 -13.03 -2.93
N ASP A 178 -8.32 -12.72 -2.07
CA ASP A 178 -8.80 -13.63 -1.02
C ASP A 178 -7.69 -14.21 -0.11
N ASN A 179 -6.58 -13.48 0.05
CA ASN A 179 -5.51 -13.89 0.95
C ASN A 179 -5.95 -13.64 2.39
N ARG A 180 -5.44 -14.43 3.33
CA ARG A 180 -5.85 -14.36 4.73
C ARG A 180 -5.48 -13.04 5.41
N ARG A 181 -4.36 -12.45 5.01
CA ARG A 181 -3.89 -11.12 5.41
C ARG A 181 -3.72 -10.28 4.15
N ALA A 182 -2.70 -9.44 4.06
CA ALA A 182 -2.50 -8.59 2.91
C ALA A 182 -2.37 -9.35 1.58
N GLY A 183 -2.84 -8.73 0.50
CA GLY A 183 -2.56 -9.19 -0.86
C GLY A 183 -1.05 -9.18 -1.11
N CYS A 184 -0.41 -8.04 -0.85
CA CYS A 184 1.04 -7.90 -0.81
C CYS A 184 1.48 -7.08 0.40
N LYS A 185 2.50 -7.54 1.13
CA LYS A 185 3.23 -6.72 2.11
C LYS A 185 4.69 -6.61 1.71
N LEU A 186 5.16 -5.38 1.54
CA LEU A 186 6.55 -5.02 1.32
C LEU A 186 7.07 -4.35 2.58
N TRP A 187 8.06 -4.96 3.23
CA TRP A 187 8.60 -4.45 4.47
C TRP A 187 10.10 -4.24 4.35
N ARG A 188 10.56 -3.03 4.69
CA ARG A 188 11.98 -2.67 4.68
C ARG A 188 12.38 -1.99 5.98
N LYS A 189 13.44 -2.47 6.61
CA LYS A 189 13.94 -1.88 7.85
C LYS A 189 14.92 -0.72 7.68
N ASN A 190 15.85 -0.78 6.73
CA ASN A 190 16.77 0.33 6.46
C ASN A 190 17.15 0.40 4.98
N GLY A 191 17.54 1.58 4.53
CA GLY A 191 17.83 1.91 3.14
C GLY A 191 16.57 2.33 2.39
N ASP A 192 16.72 2.63 1.11
CA ASP A 192 15.61 3.17 0.33
C ASP A 192 14.68 2.07 -0.16
N LEU A 193 13.38 2.32 -0.11
CA LEU A 193 12.32 1.45 -0.66
C LEU A 193 11.75 2.13 -1.90
N THR A 194 11.87 1.50 -3.07
CA THR A 194 11.22 1.95 -4.30
C THR A 194 10.20 0.92 -4.75
N VAL A 195 8.96 1.33 -4.97
CA VAL A 195 7.89 0.43 -5.40
C VAL A 195 7.19 0.98 -6.63
N TYR A 196 7.14 0.19 -7.69
CA TYR A 196 6.41 0.49 -8.92
C TYR A 196 5.33 -0.57 -9.12
N VAL A 197 4.07 -0.16 -9.20
CA VAL A 197 2.94 -1.06 -9.41
C VAL A 197 2.15 -0.60 -10.62
N PHE A 198 1.94 -1.49 -11.57
CA PHE A 198 1.15 -1.27 -12.77
C PHE A 198 0.15 -2.41 -12.94
N ASP A 199 -1.12 -2.09 -13.19
CA ASP A 199 -2.15 -3.10 -13.46
C ASP A 199 -2.26 -4.13 -12.32
N LEU A 200 -2.65 -3.65 -11.13
CA LEU A 200 -2.85 -4.48 -9.94
C LEU A 200 -4.33 -4.76 -9.71
N VAL A 201 -4.66 -6.00 -9.39
CA VAL A 201 -5.95 -6.38 -8.79
C VAL A 201 -5.68 -6.92 -7.38
N ALA A 202 -6.27 -6.33 -6.35
CA ALA A 202 -6.09 -6.78 -4.96
C ALA A 202 -7.43 -6.78 -4.21
N ASN A 203 -8.13 -7.92 -4.22
CA ASN A 203 -9.51 -8.00 -3.74
C ASN A 203 -9.72 -9.02 -2.62
N GLY A 204 -10.58 -8.71 -1.65
CA GLY A 204 -11.02 -9.69 -0.65
C GLY A 204 -9.93 -10.16 0.32
N ASN A 205 -8.81 -9.43 0.41
CA ASN A 205 -7.72 -9.78 1.32
C ASN A 205 -8.13 -9.51 2.76
N GLY A 206 -7.65 -10.34 3.68
CA GLY A 206 -8.09 -10.33 5.07
C GLY A 206 -9.42 -11.05 5.36
N SER A 207 -10.08 -11.65 4.35
CA SER A 207 -11.46 -12.17 4.47
C SER A 207 -11.67 -13.32 5.46
N LEU A 208 -10.60 -13.96 5.93
CA LEU A 208 -10.71 -14.99 6.95
C LEU A 208 -10.80 -14.37 8.35
N PRO A 209 -11.69 -14.87 9.22
CA PRO A 209 -11.78 -14.38 10.60
C PRO A 209 -10.40 -14.41 11.26
N PRO A 210 -10.02 -13.36 12.02
CA PRO A 210 -8.76 -13.36 12.72
C PRO A 210 -8.73 -14.57 13.66
N LEU A 211 -7.58 -15.24 13.75
CA LEU A 211 -7.46 -16.30 14.75
C LEU A 211 -7.61 -15.72 16.16
N PRO A 212 -8.03 -16.51 17.16
CA PRO A 212 -8.17 -16.01 18.52
C PRO A 212 -6.88 -15.34 19.03
N GLY A 213 -6.94 -14.02 19.22
CA GLY A 213 -5.82 -13.20 19.69
C GLY A 213 -4.95 -12.58 18.58
N GLU A 214 -5.31 -12.77 17.32
CA GLU A 214 -4.74 -12.07 16.17
C GLU A 214 -5.43 -10.70 16.04
N GLN A 215 -4.64 -9.62 15.93
CA GLN A 215 -5.13 -8.35 15.42
C GLN A 215 -5.24 -8.48 13.90
N LEU A 216 -6.27 -7.86 13.32
CA LEU A 216 -6.45 -7.85 11.87
C LEU A 216 -5.33 -7.09 11.15
N GLU A 217 -4.51 -6.32 11.88
CA GLU A 217 -3.47 -5.44 11.36
C GLU A 217 -2.60 -6.10 10.27
N GLY A 218 -2.51 -5.39 9.14
CA GLY A 218 -1.83 -5.79 7.91
C GLY A 218 -2.67 -6.68 7.00
N SER A 219 -3.98 -6.43 6.91
CA SER A 219 -4.91 -7.15 6.02
C SER A 219 -5.28 -6.36 4.76
N ASP A 220 -4.32 -5.60 4.24
CA ASP A 220 -4.55 -4.61 3.18
C ASP A 220 -4.48 -5.22 1.78
N GLY A 221 -4.97 -4.50 0.76
CA GLY A 221 -4.74 -4.91 -0.63
C GLY A 221 -3.24 -4.92 -0.97
N LEU A 222 -2.58 -3.80 -0.72
CA LEU A 222 -1.12 -3.62 -0.83
C LEU A 222 -0.63 -2.75 0.33
N GLN A 223 0.37 -3.25 1.04
CA GLN A 223 1.03 -2.57 2.15
C GLN A 223 2.51 -2.37 1.83
N CYS A 224 3.01 -1.14 1.95
CA CYS A 224 4.44 -0.84 1.89
C CYS A 224 4.89 -0.12 3.16
N GLU A 225 5.79 -0.72 3.91
CA GLU A 225 6.27 -0.21 5.19
C GLU A 225 7.81 -0.06 5.15
N GLN A 226 8.28 1.14 5.45
CA GLN A 226 9.68 1.42 5.75
C GLN A 226 9.74 1.73 7.27
N SER A 227 10.66 1.09 8.02
CA SER A 227 10.71 1.23 9.49
C SER A 227 12.02 1.77 10.09
N GLY A 228 12.91 2.31 9.28
CA GLY A 228 14.19 2.88 9.72
C GLY A 228 14.74 3.95 8.79
N ASN A 229 16.05 3.97 8.55
CA ASN A 229 16.64 5.10 7.82
C ASN A 229 16.64 4.85 6.32
N GLY A 230 15.93 5.66 5.54
CA GLY A 230 15.96 5.64 4.07
C GLY A 230 14.65 6.16 3.49
N ASP A 231 14.67 6.67 2.27
CA ASP A 231 13.46 7.23 1.68
C ASP A 231 12.54 6.14 1.08
N SER A 232 11.23 6.34 1.11
CA SER A 232 10.24 5.48 0.45
C SER A 232 9.62 6.20 -0.74
N GLN A 233 9.63 5.57 -1.91
CA GLN A 233 9.06 6.07 -3.16
C GLN A 233 8.13 5.04 -3.75
N VAL A 234 6.84 5.37 -3.83
CA VAL A 234 5.81 4.47 -4.33
C VAL A 234 5.08 5.11 -5.51
N LEU A 235 4.96 4.38 -6.61
CA LEU A 235 4.09 4.71 -7.73
C LEU A 235 3.14 3.53 -7.97
N VAL A 236 1.83 3.78 -7.84
CA VAL A 236 0.79 2.82 -8.24
C VAL A 236 -0.01 3.42 -9.39
N SER A 237 -0.15 2.68 -10.49
CA SER A 237 -0.86 3.12 -11.68
C SER A 237 -1.80 2.03 -12.19
N ILE A 238 -3.07 2.36 -12.38
CA ILE A 238 -4.11 1.42 -12.84
C ILE A 238 -4.22 0.25 -11.85
N ALA A 239 -4.98 0.44 -10.78
CA ALA A 239 -5.20 -0.61 -9.79
C ALA A 239 -6.68 -0.73 -9.43
N GLN A 240 -7.14 -1.95 -9.14
CA GLN A 240 -8.46 -2.29 -8.62
C GLN A 240 -8.29 -2.95 -7.26
N VAL A 241 -8.77 -2.31 -6.21
CA VAL A 241 -8.50 -2.71 -4.83
C VAL A 241 -9.80 -2.74 -4.05
N HIS A 242 -10.42 -3.90 -3.93
CA HIS A 242 -11.81 -3.99 -3.47
C HIS A 242 -12.01 -4.95 -2.29
N ASN A 243 -12.87 -4.56 -1.35
CA ASN A 243 -13.35 -5.44 -0.28
C ASN A 243 -12.25 -6.05 0.61
N ASN A 244 -11.16 -5.32 0.86
CA ASN A 244 -10.13 -5.74 1.81
C ASN A 244 -10.60 -5.45 3.26
N THR A 245 -10.17 -6.26 4.23
CA THR A 245 -10.72 -6.15 5.61
C THR A 245 -10.05 -5.11 6.48
N GLU A 246 -9.03 -4.44 5.97
CA GLU A 246 -8.46 -3.23 6.55
C GLU A 246 -8.38 -2.20 5.41
N ASP A 247 -7.17 -1.74 5.08
CA ASP A 247 -6.99 -0.74 4.05
C ASP A 247 -7.06 -1.33 2.65
N GLY A 248 -7.41 -0.49 1.68
CA GLY A 248 -7.14 -0.82 0.29
C GLY A 248 -5.65 -0.79 0.01
N LEU A 249 -5.06 0.39 0.15
CA LEU A 249 -3.64 0.65 -0.04
C LEU A 249 -3.09 1.34 1.20
N GLU A 250 -2.04 0.79 1.80
CA GLU A 250 -1.40 1.37 2.98
C GLU A 250 0.09 1.62 2.70
N PHE A 251 0.55 2.84 2.95
CA PHE A 251 1.95 3.22 2.80
C PHE A 251 2.43 3.92 4.06
N GLU A 252 3.38 3.30 4.75
CA GLU A 252 3.91 3.80 6.02
C GLU A 252 5.42 4.05 5.93
N GLU A 253 5.84 5.21 6.43
CA GLU A 253 7.23 5.47 6.79
C GLU A 253 7.30 5.72 8.30
N LEU A 254 7.72 4.69 9.04
CA LEU A 254 7.89 4.68 10.49
C LEU A 254 9.27 5.17 10.92
N GLY A 255 10.16 5.42 9.95
CA GLY A 255 11.51 5.90 10.16
C GLY A 255 11.70 7.39 9.85
N ASN A 256 12.96 7.83 9.82
CA ASN A 256 13.31 9.25 9.63
C ASN A 256 13.46 9.64 8.15
N GLY A 257 13.12 8.76 7.21
CA GLY A 257 13.18 8.99 5.77
C GLY A 257 12.03 9.87 5.28
N ASN A 258 12.10 10.30 4.03
CA ASN A 258 10.97 10.94 3.36
C ASN A 258 10.13 9.89 2.65
N GLN A 259 8.83 10.14 2.57
CA GLN A 259 7.91 9.29 1.82
C GLN A 259 7.30 10.08 0.66
N SER A 260 7.33 9.48 -0.54
CA SER A 260 6.67 10.01 -1.72
C SER A 260 5.76 8.95 -2.34
N VAL A 261 4.47 9.26 -2.43
CA VAL A 261 3.46 8.35 -3.00
C VAL A 261 2.77 9.04 -4.17
N VAL A 262 2.75 8.37 -5.32
CA VAL A 262 2.02 8.82 -6.51
C VAL A 262 1.03 7.74 -6.92
N LEU A 263 -0.25 8.09 -6.99
CA LEU A 263 -1.33 7.18 -7.39
C LEU A 263 -2.00 7.71 -8.67
N LEU A 264 -2.10 6.86 -9.69
CA LEU A 264 -2.69 7.20 -10.99
C LEU A 264 -3.80 6.21 -11.33
N TYR A 265 -5.03 6.68 -11.49
CA TYR A 265 -6.16 5.83 -11.92
C TYR A 265 -6.37 4.59 -11.04
N VAL A 266 -6.32 4.78 -9.72
CA VAL A 266 -6.61 3.73 -8.74
C VAL A 266 -8.11 3.72 -8.44
N ASP A 267 -8.74 2.55 -8.49
CA ASP A 267 -10.12 2.31 -8.09
C ASP A 267 -10.13 1.46 -6.82
N CYS A 268 -10.46 2.08 -5.69
CA CYS A 268 -10.50 1.45 -4.38
C CYS A 268 -11.93 1.50 -3.83
N GLU A 269 -12.50 0.35 -3.44
CA GLU A 269 -13.91 0.27 -3.02
C GLU A 269 -14.12 -0.74 -1.88
N GLY A 270 -15.05 -0.48 -0.96
CA GLY A 270 -15.58 -1.53 -0.07
C GLY A 270 -14.61 -2.01 1.02
N CYS A 271 -13.52 -1.29 1.28
CA CYS A 271 -12.53 -1.66 2.30
C CYS A 271 -13.07 -1.36 3.71
N LEU A 272 -12.70 -2.14 4.72
CA LEU A 272 -13.28 -1.99 6.05
C LEU A 272 -12.64 -0.88 6.89
N ASP A 273 -11.44 -0.44 6.54
CA ASP A 273 -10.80 0.73 7.14
C ASP A 273 -10.64 1.83 6.08
N GLU A 274 -9.45 2.42 5.88
CA GLU A 274 -9.24 3.42 4.87
C GLU A 274 -9.23 2.82 3.44
N GLY A 275 -9.72 3.58 2.46
CA GLY A 275 -9.46 3.20 1.06
C GLY A 275 -7.96 3.28 0.75
N ILE A 276 -7.33 4.40 1.14
CA ILE A 276 -5.92 4.69 0.89
C ILE A 276 -5.34 5.38 2.14
N GLY A 277 -4.49 4.67 2.87
CA GLY A 277 -3.70 5.15 3.99
C GLY A 277 -2.30 5.59 3.54
N VAL A 278 -1.89 6.80 3.92
CA VAL A 278 -0.49 7.26 3.76
C VAL A 278 -0.02 7.97 5.02
N VAL A 279 0.99 7.39 5.68
CA VAL A 279 1.44 7.80 7.01
C VAL A 279 2.95 7.96 7.04
N GLU A 280 3.39 9.11 7.56
CA GLU A 280 4.76 9.31 8.03
C GLU A 280 4.65 9.54 9.54
N GLU A 281 5.28 8.70 10.36
CA GLU A 281 5.11 8.74 11.83
C GLU A 281 6.19 9.55 12.56
N ASP A 282 7.31 9.85 11.89
CA ASP A 282 8.56 10.26 12.52
C ASP A 282 8.96 11.71 12.14
N ALA A 283 10.17 11.93 11.59
CA ALA A 283 10.72 13.27 11.30
C ALA A 283 10.87 13.56 9.80
N GLY A 284 10.33 12.69 8.96
CA GLY A 284 10.33 12.74 7.50
C GLY A 284 9.43 13.83 6.92
N ASN A 285 9.52 13.99 5.60
CA ASN A 285 8.51 14.72 4.84
C ASN A 285 7.65 13.72 4.06
N LEU A 286 6.34 13.96 4.04
CA LEU A 286 5.39 13.22 3.23
C LEU A 286 4.93 14.03 2.01
N GLN A 287 5.06 13.45 0.82
CA GLN A 287 4.53 13.98 -0.44
C GLN A 287 3.61 12.96 -1.13
N CYS A 288 2.32 13.27 -1.20
CA CYS A 288 1.31 12.45 -1.86
C CYS A 288 0.75 13.17 -3.09
N GLN A 289 0.61 12.46 -4.20
CA GLN A 289 -0.06 12.97 -5.40
C GLN A 289 -1.03 11.93 -5.98
N PHE A 290 -2.33 12.22 -5.99
CA PHE A 290 -3.36 11.33 -6.51
C PHE A 290 -4.00 11.94 -7.75
N TYR A 291 -4.08 11.16 -8.84
CA TYR A 291 -4.63 11.61 -10.12
C TYR A 291 -5.66 10.63 -10.64
N GLY A 292 -6.89 11.08 -10.85
CA GLY A 292 -7.94 10.25 -11.43
C GLY A 292 -8.33 9.02 -10.58
N CYS A 293 -8.09 9.07 -9.27
CA CYS A 293 -8.43 7.97 -8.36
C CYS A 293 -9.92 8.01 -8.00
N HIS A 294 -10.51 6.83 -7.84
CA HIS A 294 -11.86 6.61 -7.31
C HIS A 294 -11.75 5.84 -5.99
N VAL A 295 -12.32 6.39 -4.93
CA VAL A 295 -12.21 5.86 -3.56
C VAL A 295 -13.62 5.89 -2.99
N ALA A 296 -14.25 4.73 -2.85
CA ALA A 296 -15.65 4.62 -2.41
C ALA A 296 -16.00 3.55 -1.37
N ASP A 297 -17.06 3.81 -0.62
CA ASP A 297 -17.76 2.82 0.22
C ASP A 297 -16.85 2.12 1.28
N HIS A 298 -16.01 2.87 2.01
CA HIS A 298 -15.11 2.34 3.05
C HIS A 298 -15.59 2.66 4.46
N ALA A 299 -15.31 1.78 5.42
CA ALA A 299 -15.75 1.94 6.82
C ALA A 299 -14.78 2.72 7.74
N GLY A 300 -13.74 3.35 7.15
CA GLY A 300 -12.71 4.22 7.72
C GLY A 300 -12.79 4.54 9.21
N ASP A 301 -11.76 4.13 9.96
CA ASP A 301 -11.53 4.56 11.32
C ASP A 301 -10.62 5.81 11.40
N GLU A 302 -10.55 6.43 12.58
CA GLU A 302 -9.88 7.73 12.76
C GLU A 302 -8.39 7.55 13.19
N LYS A 303 -7.49 6.90 12.44
CA LYS A 303 -6.07 6.78 12.83
C LYS A 303 -5.07 7.75 12.14
N ASP A 304 -3.90 7.87 12.76
CA ASP A 304 -2.99 9.04 12.85
C ASP A 304 -2.27 9.48 11.55
N SER A 305 -1.70 10.71 11.48
CA SER A 305 -0.81 11.11 10.35
C SER A 305 0.20 12.24 10.66
N GLY A 306 1.33 12.27 9.90
CA GLY A 306 2.53 13.15 9.90
C GLY A 306 2.46 14.46 9.10
N THR A 307 3.57 15.17 8.83
CA THR A 307 3.54 16.43 8.04
C THR A 307 3.23 16.11 6.57
N VAL A 308 2.05 16.49 6.07
CA VAL A 308 1.54 16.06 4.75
C VAL A 308 1.60 17.16 3.68
N LEU A 309 2.18 16.88 2.51
CA LEU A 309 1.84 17.52 1.24
C LEU A 309 0.88 16.61 0.46
N VAL A 310 -0.38 17.03 0.28
CA VAL A 310 -1.35 16.25 -0.52
C VAL A 310 -1.75 17.03 -1.76
N GLU A 311 -1.53 16.44 -2.93
CA GLU A 311 -2.05 16.94 -4.20
C GLU A 311 -3.10 15.95 -4.74
N LEU A 312 -4.35 16.39 -4.87
CA LEU A 312 -5.45 15.63 -5.45
C LEU A 312 -5.87 16.31 -6.76
N ASN A 313 -5.86 15.59 -7.87
CA ASN A 313 -6.25 16.11 -9.18
C ASN A 313 -7.25 15.16 -9.85
N ASP A 314 -8.42 15.68 -10.23
CA ASP A 314 -9.49 14.93 -10.93
C ASP A 314 -9.91 13.62 -10.20
N CYS A 315 -9.84 13.59 -8.87
CA CYS A 315 -10.21 12.42 -8.07
C CYS A 315 -11.70 12.42 -7.71
N HIS A 316 -12.29 11.24 -7.56
CA HIS A 316 -13.67 11.05 -7.10
C HIS A 316 -13.66 10.28 -5.78
N LEU A 317 -13.87 11.00 -4.68
CA LEU A 317 -13.90 10.48 -3.33
C LEU A 317 -15.37 10.42 -2.90
N LEU A 318 -15.93 9.21 -2.90
CA LEU A 318 -17.36 8.97 -2.76
C LEU A 318 -17.60 7.93 -1.67
N ASP A 319 -17.76 8.37 -0.44
CA ASP A 319 -18.15 7.45 0.61
C ASP A 319 -19.69 7.36 0.67
N ARG A 320 -20.32 6.28 0.16
CA ARG A 320 -21.77 6.05 0.36
C ARG A 320 -22.05 5.09 1.50
N ASN A 321 -21.26 5.08 2.58
CA ASN A 321 -21.58 4.27 3.75
C ASN A 321 -22.90 4.69 4.39
N SER A 322 -23.98 4.15 3.84
CA SER A 322 -25.36 4.38 4.27
C SER A 322 -25.76 3.49 5.45
N ASP A 323 -24.90 2.53 5.82
CA ASP A 323 -25.25 1.44 6.74
C ASP A 323 -24.69 1.57 8.16
N ASN A 324 -23.83 2.55 8.46
CA ASN A 324 -23.52 2.91 9.85
C ASN A 324 -23.19 4.40 9.99
N VAL A 325 -24.18 5.14 10.48
CA VAL A 325 -24.12 6.55 10.88
C VAL A 325 -23.30 6.71 12.17
N THR A 326 -22.11 6.12 12.24
CA THR A 326 -21.09 6.61 13.17
C THR A 326 -20.54 7.87 12.53
N ALA A 327 -21.04 9.02 12.99
CA ALA A 327 -20.57 10.33 12.54
C ALA A 327 -19.04 10.42 12.75
N GLY A 328 -18.25 10.21 11.70
CA GLY A 328 -16.79 10.15 11.78
C GLY A 328 -16.13 10.11 10.41
N ASP A 329 -16.66 9.32 9.48
CA ASP A 329 -15.90 8.94 8.28
C ASP A 329 -15.77 10.10 7.28
N GLU A 330 -14.55 10.46 6.92
CA GLU A 330 -14.28 11.59 6.03
C GLU A 330 -13.89 11.14 4.62
N GLY A 331 -14.40 11.83 3.60
CA GLY A 331 -14.05 11.55 2.22
C GLY A 331 -12.56 11.79 1.93
N CYS A 332 -11.97 12.81 2.57
CA CYS A 332 -10.54 13.05 2.58
C CYS A 332 -10.12 13.66 3.92
N MET A 333 -9.13 13.06 4.56
CA MET A 333 -8.57 13.56 5.81
C MET A 333 -7.09 13.87 5.66
N VAL A 334 -6.67 15.02 6.20
CA VAL A 334 -5.26 15.40 6.32
C VAL A 334 -4.96 15.71 7.78
N ARG A 335 -4.06 14.93 8.39
CA ARG A 335 -3.59 15.17 9.76
C ARG A 335 -2.14 15.61 9.75
N PRO A 336 -1.82 16.87 10.04
CA PRO A 336 -0.44 17.28 10.24
C PRO A 336 0.10 16.71 11.55
N GLY A 337 1.01 15.77 11.45
CA GLY A 337 1.96 15.46 12.52
C GLY A 337 3.16 16.39 12.46
N GLY A 338 3.75 16.73 13.60
CA GLY A 338 4.99 17.50 13.66
C GLY A 338 4.87 19.01 13.36
N THR A 339 6.00 19.68 13.18
CA THR A 339 6.09 21.15 13.04
C THR A 339 6.20 21.64 11.60
N GLY A 340 6.11 20.74 10.62
CA GLY A 340 6.30 21.05 9.22
C GLY A 340 5.15 21.85 8.59
N ASN A 341 5.41 22.40 7.39
CA ASN A 341 4.39 23.08 6.62
C ASN A 341 3.56 22.06 5.86
N VAL A 342 2.25 22.24 5.88
CA VAL A 342 1.29 21.42 5.14
C VAL A 342 0.81 22.21 3.95
N THR A 343 0.93 21.63 2.76
CA THR A 343 0.31 22.19 1.56
C THR A 343 -0.65 21.16 0.99
N VAL A 344 -1.89 21.56 0.77
CA VAL A 344 -2.92 20.70 0.21
C VAL A 344 -3.52 21.38 -1.00
N ASN A 345 -3.43 20.75 -2.16
CA ASN A 345 -4.04 21.23 -3.39
C ASN A 345 -5.06 20.19 -3.84
N VAL A 346 -6.32 20.59 -3.98
CA VAL A 346 -7.41 19.74 -4.45
C VAL A 346 -7.99 20.40 -5.70
N ASP A 347 -7.76 19.82 -6.87
CA ASP A 347 -8.18 20.34 -8.17
C ASP A 347 -9.12 19.36 -8.87
N GLY A 348 -10.26 19.84 -9.38
CA GLY A 348 -11.20 19.04 -10.17
C GLY A 348 -11.83 17.86 -9.44
N CYS A 349 -11.70 17.76 -8.11
CA CYS A 349 -12.14 16.59 -7.36
C CYS A 349 -13.63 16.64 -7.00
N THR A 350 -14.28 15.49 -6.94
CA THR A 350 -15.64 15.35 -6.40
C THR A 350 -15.58 14.64 -5.05
N LEU A 351 -16.07 15.30 -3.99
CA LEU A 351 -16.14 14.80 -2.62
C LEU A 351 -17.62 14.74 -2.20
N SER A 352 -18.24 13.57 -2.31
CA SER A 352 -19.70 13.49 -2.14
C SER A 352 -20.22 12.29 -1.40
N ASP A 353 -21.43 12.48 -0.86
CA ASP A 353 -22.23 11.49 -0.14
C ASP A 353 -21.61 10.97 1.16
N CYS A 354 -20.50 11.56 1.64
CA CYS A 354 -19.71 11.03 2.77
C CYS A 354 -20.48 10.96 4.10
N GLY A 355 -20.23 9.88 4.87
CA GLY A 355 -20.84 9.62 6.18
C GLY A 355 -20.54 10.69 7.24
N GLY A 356 -19.40 11.37 7.10
CA GLY A 356 -18.98 12.51 7.89
C GLY A 356 -18.82 13.77 7.04
N ARG A 357 -17.59 14.10 6.67
CA ARG A 357 -17.25 15.34 5.96
C ARG A 357 -16.66 15.04 4.60
N GLY A 358 -16.88 15.91 3.62
CA GLY A 358 -16.21 15.78 2.32
C GLY A 358 -14.69 15.86 2.49
N PHE A 359 -14.20 16.95 3.08
CA PHE A 359 -12.79 17.12 3.43
C PHE A 359 -12.62 17.56 4.89
N ARG A 360 -11.64 16.98 5.60
CA ARG A 360 -11.22 17.41 6.94
C ARG A 360 -9.72 17.56 7.03
N MET A 361 -9.29 18.72 7.52
CA MET A 361 -7.96 18.88 8.08
C MET A 361 -8.05 18.86 9.60
N ARG A 362 -7.24 18.04 10.26
CA ARG A 362 -7.28 17.89 11.71
C ARG A 362 -5.88 17.91 12.32
N ASN A 363 -5.61 18.89 13.18
CA ASN A 363 -4.40 18.87 13.97
C ASN A 363 -4.66 18.17 15.31
N ASP A 364 -4.37 16.87 15.37
CA ASP A 364 -4.66 16.00 16.52
C ASP A 364 -3.63 16.02 17.64
N THR A 365 -2.73 16.98 17.61
CA THR A 365 -1.76 17.11 18.68
C THR A 365 -2.49 17.50 19.97
N ASN A 366 -2.67 16.51 20.85
CA ASN A 366 -3.24 16.60 22.18
C ASN A 366 -2.42 17.53 23.11
N GLY A 367 -2.29 18.82 22.76
CA GLY A 367 -1.54 19.83 23.48
C GLY A 367 -0.05 19.95 23.11
N LEU A 368 0.42 19.35 22.02
CA LEU A 368 1.77 19.61 21.50
C LEU A 368 1.72 20.76 20.49
N ASP A 369 2.49 21.80 20.77
CA ASP A 369 2.52 23.09 20.08
C ASP A 369 3.15 22.93 18.68
N THR A 370 2.39 22.37 17.73
CA THR A 370 2.83 22.30 16.34
C THR A 370 2.60 23.65 15.68
N THR A 371 3.60 24.19 14.98
CA THR A 371 3.51 25.50 14.29
C THR A 371 3.17 25.33 12.82
N ALA A 372 2.40 24.29 12.48
CA ALA A 372 2.20 23.90 11.09
C ALA A 372 1.52 25.02 10.29
N VAL A 373 2.23 25.55 9.31
CA VAL A 373 1.67 26.51 8.35
C VAL A 373 0.91 25.70 7.32
N CYS A 374 -0.40 25.92 7.25
CA CYS A 374 -1.29 25.19 6.37
C CYS A 374 -1.68 26.07 5.17
N ASN A 375 -1.30 25.65 3.96
CA ASN A 375 -1.72 26.27 2.70
C ASN A 375 -2.66 25.29 1.99
N ILE A 376 -3.96 25.56 2.04
CA ILE A 376 -4.97 24.69 1.44
C ILE A 376 -5.62 25.43 0.27
N LYS A 377 -5.66 24.79 -0.89
CA LYS A 377 -6.32 25.28 -2.10
C LYS A 377 -7.32 24.23 -2.60
N PHE A 378 -8.55 24.66 -2.83
CA PHE A 378 -9.53 23.93 -3.64
C PHE A 378 -9.74 24.70 -4.95
N ASP A 379 -9.80 23.99 -6.08
CA ASP A 379 -10.06 24.55 -7.41
C ASP A 379 -10.95 23.57 -8.19
N GLY A 380 -12.01 24.05 -8.85
CA GLY A 380 -12.88 23.21 -9.66
C GLY A 380 -13.55 22.00 -8.97
N CYS A 381 -13.63 21.98 -7.64
CA CYS A 381 -14.14 20.84 -6.88
C CYS A 381 -15.67 20.86 -6.72
N VAL A 382 -16.29 19.68 -6.73
CA VAL A 382 -17.71 19.47 -6.40
C VAL A 382 -17.81 18.81 -5.03
N ILE A 383 -18.49 19.45 -4.07
CA ILE A 383 -18.59 18.94 -2.70
C ILE A 383 -20.05 18.93 -2.28
N GLN A 384 -20.69 17.76 -2.28
CA GLN A 384 -22.16 17.68 -2.15
C GLN A 384 -22.60 16.50 -1.29
N ASN A 385 -23.79 16.61 -0.70
CA ASN A 385 -24.48 15.53 0.04
C ASN A 385 -23.72 14.90 1.22
N ASN A 386 -22.66 15.52 1.73
CA ASN A 386 -21.96 15.05 2.93
C ASN A 386 -22.84 15.25 4.18
N ILE A 387 -22.84 14.30 5.11
CA ILE A 387 -23.76 14.30 6.27
C ILE A 387 -23.50 15.45 7.25
N ILE A 388 -22.23 15.80 7.49
CA ILE A 388 -21.83 16.82 8.47
C ILE A 388 -21.47 18.14 7.77
N ASP A 389 -20.30 18.20 7.14
CA ASP A 389 -19.74 19.41 6.52
C ASP A 389 -19.16 19.07 5.13
N GLY A 390 -19.16 20.04 4.21
CA GLY A 390 -18.41 19.88 2.95
C GLY A 390 -16.90 19.90 3.19
N ILE A 391 -16.39 20.96 3.83
CA ILE A 391 -14.98 21.15 4.17
C ILE A 391 -14.91 21.58 5.64
N ARG A 392 -13.97 21.00 6.41
CA ARG A 392 -13.63 21.45 7.76
C ARG A 392 -12.12 21.50 7.97
N ALA A 393 -11.65 22.54 8.67
CA ALA A 393 -10.27 22.62 9.14
C ALA A 393 -10.26 22.89 10.65
N ASP A 394 -9.85 21.89 11.42
CA ASP A 394 -9.66 21.97 12.87
C ASP A 394 -8.23 22.47 13.16
N ILE A 395 -8.04 23.80 13.14
CA ILE A 395 -6.76 24.45 13.43
C ILE A 395 -6.74 24.91 14.89
N ALA A 396 -5.73 24.49 15.67
CA ALA A 396 -5.60 24.87 17.07
C ALA A 396 -5.38 26.39 17.22
N THR A 397 -6.01 27.00 18.24
CA THR A 397 -6.13 28.45 18.44
C THR A 397 -4.81 29.24 18.60
N ASN A 398 -3.68 28.55 18.74
CA ASN A 398 -2.36 29.17 18.89
C ASN A 398 -1.56 29.21 17.58
N GLN A 399 -2.12 28.67 16.49
CA GLN A 399 -1.45 28.56 15.19
C GLN A 399 -1.87 29.70 14.26
N ALA A 400 -0.89 30.36 13.64
CA ALA A 400 -1.15 31.29 12.56
C ALA A 400 -1.34 30.48 11.26
N ALA A 401 -2.58 30.17 10.89
CA ALA A 401 -2.86 29.78 9.51
C ALA A 401 -2.41 30.94 8.59
N SER A 402 -1.45 30.69 7.71
CA SER A 402 -0.95 31.72 6.78
C SER A 402 -1.99 32.10 5.73
N SER A 403 -2.78 31.13 5.26
CA SER A 403 -3.88 31.31 4.32
C SER A 403 -4.62 29.99 4.07
N ILE A 404 -5.93 29.98 4.31
CA ILE A 404 -6.84 29.01 3.69
C ILE A 404 -7.49 29.73 2.51
N ASP A 405 -7.27 29.25 1.28
CA ASP A 405 -7.81 29.85 0.05
C ASP A 405 -8.80 28.87 -0.60
N ILE A 406 -10.08 29.03 -0.29
CA ILE A 406 -11.17 28.22 -0.87
C ILE A 406 -11.68 28.95 -2.10
N ARG A 407 -11.22 28.54 -3.29
CA ARG A 407 -11.69 29.10 -4.57
C ARG A 407 -12.70 28.15 -5.19
N ALA A 408 -13.94 28.63 -5.29
CA ALA A 408 -15.01 28.00 -6.05
C ALA A 408 -15.42 26.58 -5.60
N VAL A 409 -16.11 26.50 -4.46
CA VAL A 409 -16.89 25.30 -4.09
C VAL A 409 -18.34 25.53 -4.52
N ASP A 410 -18.79 24.76 -5.49
CA ASP A 410 -20.20 24.65 -5.91
C ASP A 410 -20.80 23.43 -5.21
N THR A 411 -21.49 23.64 -4.09
CA THR A 411 -21.99 22.52 -3.26
C THR A 411 -23.30 21.91 -3.76
N ASN A 412 -23.98 22.53 -4.74
CA ASN A 412 -25.25 22.05 -5.27
C ASN A 412 -25.17 21.60 -6.74
N GLY A 413 -24.00 21.80 -7.39
CA GLY A 413 -23.74 21.36 -8.76
C GLY A 413 -24.53 22.13 -9.82
N ASP A 414 -25.06 23.31 -9.49
CA ASP A 414 -25.83 24.16 -10.41
C ASP A 414 -24.93 25.05 -11.29
N GLY A 415 -23.62 25.02 -11.07
CA GLY A 415 -22.61 25.82 -11.74
C GLY A 415 -22.41 27.21 -11.13
N MET A 416 -23.01 27.51 -9.96
CA MET A 416 -22.92 28.82 -9.30
C MET A 416 -22.71 28.71 -7.78
N ILE A 417 -21.63 29.32 -7.29
CA ILE A 417 -21.35 29.46 -5.85
C ILE A 417 -22.37 30.43 -5.23
N SER A 418 -23.30 29.91 -4.44
CA SER A 418 -24.26 30.72 -3.69
C SER A 418 -23.64 31.28 -2.41
N GLN A 419 -24.18 32.41 -1.93
CA GLN A 419 -23.75 33.04 -0.68
C GLN A 419 -23.92 32.12 0.55
N GLN A 420 -24.81 31.13 0.46
CA GLN A 420 -25.03 30.13 1.50
C GLN A 420 -23.93 29.05 1.50
N GLU A 421 -23.33 28.78 0.34
CA GLU A 421 -22.24 27.82 0.13
C GLU A 421 -20.87 28.42 0.52
N THR A 422 -20.75 29.74 0.43
CA THR A 422 -19.58 30.51 0.93
C THR A 422 -19.62 30.76 2.45
N THR A 423 -20.79 30.66 3.10
CA THR A 423 -20.91 30.90 4.56
C THR A 423 -20.59 29.63 5.36
N ALA A 424 -20.67 28.45 4.76
CA ALA A 424 -20.31 27.18 5.39
C ALA A 424 -18.77 26.94 5.46
N SER A 425 -17.96 27.75 4.78
CA SER A 425 -16.59 27.38 4.40
C SER A 425 -15.51 27.71 5.44
N VAL A 426 -15.77 28.52 6.47
CA VAL A 426 -14.76 28.81 7.53
C VAL A 426 -15.43 29.07 8.89
N ASN A 427 -15.90 28.02 9.57
CA ASN A 427 -16.18 28.10 11.00
C ASN A 427 -14.85 27.98 11.76
N ASN A 428 -14.11 29.09 11.88
CA ASN A 428 -13.05 29.20 12.87
C ASN A 428 -13.71 29.13 14.26
N TYR A 429 -13.74 27.94 14.87
CA TYR A 429 -14.13 27.78 16.27
C TYR A 429 -13.05 28.45 17.15
N LEU A 430 -13.20 29.76 17.34
CA LEU A 430 -12.42 30.55 18.29
C LEU A 430 -12.86 30.14 19.71
N ASN A 431 -12.35 29.01 20.19
CA ASN A 431 -12.49 28.58 21.58
C ASN A 431 -11.55 29.41 22.47
N ASN A 432 -11.78 30.72 22.54
CA ASN A 432 -11.27 31.51 23.64
C ASN A 432 -12.12 31.17 24.86
N GLY A 433 -11.48 30.63 25.91
CA GLY A 433 -12.04 30.63 27.26
C GLY A 433 -12.40 32.06 27.65
N GLY A 434 -13.65 32.44 27.42
CA GLY A 434 -14.15 33.80 27.57
C GLY A 434 -15.27 34.07 26.59
N GLN A 435 -16.50 33.79 27.01
CA GLN A 435 -17.71 34.30 26.37
C GLN A 435 -17.56 35.78 26.01
N ASN A 436 -17.96 36.14 24.79
CA ASN A 436 -18.60 37.41 24.49
C ASN A 436 -19.55 37.21 23.31
N LEU A 437 -20.68 36.58 23.60
CA LEU A 437 -21.91 36.94 22.91
C LEU A 437 -22.12 38.43 23.19
N ASP A 438 -22.37 39.27 22.18
CA ASP A 438 -23.04 40.53 22.48
C ASP A 438 -24.42 40.22 23.10
N ASP A 439 -25.02 41.16 23.83
CA ASP A 439 -26.31 40.98 24.53
C ASP A 439 -27.49 40.63 23.59
N LYS A 440 -27.23 40.32 22.32
CA LYS A 440 -28.22 39.99 21.28
C LYS A 440 -27.94 38.67 20.55
N GLY A 441 -26.83 37.98 20.83
CA GLY A 441 -26.55 36.66 20.28
C GLY A 441 -26.19 36.62 18.79
N ASN A 442 -25.56 37.67 18.26
CA ASN A 442 -25.11 37.68 16.87
C ASN A 442 -23.61 37.36 16.73
N TRP A 443 -23.28 36.47 15.78
CA TRP A 443 -21.90 36.19 15.37
C TRP A 443 -21.36 37.33 14.51
N THR A 444 -20.12 37.77 14.77
CA THR A 444 -19.44 38.76 13.93
C THR A 444 -18.53 38.01 12.96
N LEU A 445 -18.88 38.03 11.67
CA LEU A 445 -18.05 37.48 10.60
C LEU A 445 -16.77 38.34 10.47
N LEU A 446 -15.59 37.73 10.61
CA LEU A 446 -14.32 38.40 10.31
C LEU A 446 -14.18 38.48 8.79
N ASN A 447 -14.32 39.68 8.25
CA ASN A 447 -14.32 39.95 6.82
C ASN A 447 -12.92 39.68 6.23
N LEU A 448 -12.73 38.56 5.54
CA LEU A 448 -11.58 38.35 4.66
C LEU A 448 -11.65 39.36 3.52
N ALA A 449 -10.52 40.02 3.23
CA ALA A 449 -10.45 41.12 2.28
C ALA A 449 -10.97 40.70 0.91
N THR A 450 -12.00 41.38 0.43
CA THR A 450 -12.47 41.29 -0.96
C THR A 450 -11.35 41.72 -1.91
N ASP A 451 -10.93 40.81 -2.79
CA ASP A 451 -10.16 41.14 -4.00
C ASP A 451 -11.00 42.11 -4.87
N PRO A 452 -10.50 43.30 -5.25
CA PRO A 452 -11.28 44.27 -6.02
C PRO A 452 -11.55 43.91 -7.49
N GLN A 453 -11.10 42.75 -8.00
CA GLN A 453 -11.06 42.50 -9.45
C GLN A 453 -12.15 41.61 -10.05
N ILE A 454 -13.16 41.16 -9.30
CA ILE A 454 -14.32 40.48 -9.91
C ILE A 454 -15.52 41.43 -9.98
N ASN A 455 -15.54 42.21 -11.06
CA ASN A 455 -16.73 42.88 -11.56
C ASN A 455 -16.67 42.84 -13.10
N ASN A 456 -17.07 41.71 -13.67
CA ASN A 456 -17.91 41.58 -14.87
C ASN A 456 -18.11 40.12 -15.24
#